data_AF-A0A8S4G838-F1
#
_entry.id   AF-A0A8S4G838-F1
#
_cell.length_a   1.000
_cell.length_b   1.000
_cell.length_c   1.000
_cell.angle_alpha   90.00
_cell.angle_beta   90.00
_cell.angle_gamma   90.00
#
_symmetry.space_group_name_H-M   'P 1'
#
loop_
_entity.id
_entity.type
_entity.pdbx_description
1 polymer ?
#
loop_
_entity_poly.entity_id
_entity_poly.type
_entity_poly.pdbx_seq_one_letter_code
_entity_poly.pdbx_strand_id
1 'polypeptide(L)'
;MNGLATHSLTDDPDIVLCGHKCDLQEKRLVNQNRAREFAKNYNLQYLETSAKTGQNIDRAIDLLLDKVMCRMETSVEYAMMCATGRRRQSLQKLQDRREGNSCAC
;
A
#
# COMPACT_ATOMS: atom_id res chain seq x y z
N MET A 1 8.59 5.58 -15.43
CA MET A 1 8.79 4.98 -14.10
C MET A 1 7.98 3.68 -14.00
N ASN A 2 8.14 2.71 -14.91
CA ASN A 2 7.25 1.53 -14.96
C ASN A 2 8.02 0.21 -14.98
N GLY A 3 9.13 0.10 -14.25
CA GLY A 3 9.91 -1.16 -14.19
C GLY A 3 9.28 -2.24 -13.30
N LEU A 4 8.51 -1.86 -12.28
CA LEU A 4 7.85 -2.80 -11.36
C LEU A 4 6.63 -3.49 -11.98
N ALA A 5 5.93 -2.80 -12.89
CA ALA A 5 4.78 -3.35 -13.60
C ALA A 5 5.17 -4.30 -14.75
N THR A 6 6.42 -4.26 -15.23
CA THR A 6 6.84 -5.04 -16.41
C THR A 6 6.82 -6.55 -16.19
N HIS A 7 6.96 -7.01 -14.95
CA HIS A 7 6.99 -8.44 -14.58
C HIS A 7 5.98 -8.80 -13.48
N SER A 8 5.04 -7.90 -13.18
CA SER A 8 3.99 -8.17 -12.19
C SER A 8 2.90 -9.04 -12.82
N LEU A 9 2.41 -10.03 -12.09
CA LEU A 9 1.25 -10.85 -12.49
C LEU A 9 -0.08 -10.08 -12.35
N THR A 10 -0.05 -8.91 -11.73
CA THR A 10 -1.22 -8.04 -11.49
C THR A 10 -0.94 -6.65 -12.06
N ASP A 11 -1.96 -6.02 -12.63
CA ASP A 11 -1.83 -4.66 -13.19
C ASP A 11 -1.60 -3.57 -12.13
N ASP A 12 -1.98 -3.86 -10.88
CA ASP A 12 -1.82 -2.97 -9.72
C ASP A 12 -1.22 -3.72 -8.51
N PRO A 13 0.11 -3.72 -8.34
CA PRO A 13 0.77 -4.41 -7.23
C PRO A 13 0.71 -3.59 -5.94
N ASP A 14 0.59 -4.28 -4.80
CA ASP A 14 0.66 -3.65 -3.48
C ASP A 14 2.10 -3.17 -3.19
N ILE A 15 2.27 -1.85 -3.02
CA ILE A 15 3.58 -1.24 -2.77
C ILE A 15 3.59 -0.52 -1.41
N VAL A 16 4.71 -0.67 -0.69
CA VAL A 16 5.07 0.09 0.52
C VAL A 16 6.47 0.68 0.31
N LEU A 17 6.62 1.99 0.49
CA LEU A 17 7.89 2.68 0.35
C LEU A 17 8.67 2.63 1.67
N CYS A 18 9.88 2.07 1.64
CA CYS A 18 10.75 1.98 2.81
C CYS A 18 11.98 2.88 2.68
N GLY A 19 12.07 3.91 3.52
CA GLY A 19 13.27 4.73 3.72
C GLY A 19 14.29 3.98 4.55
N HIS A 20 15.14 3.19 3.91
CA HIS A 20 16.07 2.29 4.60
C HIS A 20 17.30 3.00 5.20
N LYS A 21 17.93 2.36 6.19
CA LYS A 21 19.13 2.83 6.93
C LYS A 21 18.88 4.10 7.74
N CYS A 22 17.72 4.20 8.38
CA CYS A 22 17.37 5.37 9.20
C CYS A 22 18.26 5.56 10.44
N ASP A 23 19.05 4.55 10.80
CA ASP A 23 20.10 4.61 11.83
C ASP A 23 21.28 5.53 11.45
N LEU A 24 21.51 5.77 10.16
CA LEU A 24 22.59 6.65 9.67
C LEU A 24 22.13 8.10 9.49
N GLN A 25 21.63 8.72 10.57
CA GLN A 25 21.07 10.08 10.51
C GLN A 25 22.06 11.13 10.02
N GLU A 26 23.33 11.03 10.41
CA GLU A 26 24.39 11.96 10.00
C GLU A 26 24.71 11.88 8.49
N LYS A 27 24.41 10.74 7.86
CA LYS A 27 24.62 10.52 6.42
C LYS A 27 23.33 10.65 5.62
N ARG A 28 22.28 11.23 6.21
CA ARG A 28 20.97 11.39 5.57
C ARG A 28 21.06 12.39 4.42
N LEU A 29 20.86 11.89 3.20
CA LEU A 29 20.76 12.72 1.99
C LEU A 29 19.31 13.08 1.62
N VAL A 30 18.35 12.28 2.09
CA VAL A 30 16.93 12.48 1.81
C VAL A 30 16.21 12.87 3.10
N ASN A 31 15.65 14.08 3.09
CA ASN A 31 14.81 14.57 4.18
C ASN A 31 13.53 13.72 4.28
N GLN A 32 13.14 13.39 5.51
CA GLN A 32 11.92 12.64 5.82
C GLN A 32 10.68 13.26 5.18
N ASN A 33 10.55 14.59 5.22
CA ASN A 33 9.38 15.28 4.66
C ASN A 33 9.29 15.08 3.15
N ARG A 34 10.43 15.19 2.45
CA ARG A 34 10.50 14.96 1.00
C ARG A 34 10.12 13.53 0.63
N ALA A 35 10.58 12.54 1.41
CA ALA A 35 10.22 11.14 1.18
C ALA A 35 8.72 10.89 1.43
N ARG A 36 8.15 11.52 2.46
CA ARG A 36 6.71 11.44 2.78
C ARG A 36 5.85 12.12 1.71
N GLU A 37 6.26 13.28 1.21
CA GLU A 37 5.60 13.96 0.09
C GLU A 37 5.65 13.10 -1.18
N PHE A 38 6.79 12.51 -1.49
CA PHE A 38 6.91 11.57 -2.60
C PHE A 38 5.92 10.40 -2.42
N ALA A 39 5.90 9.77 -1.25
CA ALA A 39 4.95 8.68 -0.97
C ALA A 39 3.50 9.12 -1.15
N LYS A 40 3.13 10.31 -0.65
CA LYS A 40 1.79 10.88 -0.80
C LYS A 40 1.43 11.11 -2.27
N ASN A 41 2.35 11.64 -3.07
CA ASN A 41 2.10 11.90 -4.50
C ASN A 41 1.85 10.62 -5.32
N TYR A 42 2.41 9.50 -4.89
CA TYR A 42 2.19 8.18 -5.50
C TYR A 42 1.19 7.32 -4.71
N ASN A 43 0.50 7.89 -3.72
CA ASN A 43 -0.45 7.20 -2.86
C ASN A 43 0.11 5.92 -2.18
N LEU A 44 1.38 5.97 -1.80
CA LEU A 44 2.11 4.88 -1.16
C LEU A 44 2.17 5.06 0.36
N GLN A 45 2.12 3.95 1.09
CA GLN A 45 2.47 3.91 2.51
C GLN A 45 3.98 4.12 2.65
N TYR A 46 4.43 4.90 3.64
CA TYR A 46 5.85 5.18 3.87
C TYR A 46 6.29 4.86 5.30
N LEU A 47 7.40 4.15 5.43
CA LEU A 47 8.07 3.87 6.70
C LEU A 47 9.58 4.09 6.58
N GLU A 48 10.21 4.54 7.65
CA GLU A 48 11.67 4.52 7.76
C GLU A 48 12.10 3.25 8.47
N THR A 49 13.05 2.51 7.88
CA THR A 49 13.48 1.20 8.39
C THR A 49 15.00 1.13 8.58
N SER A 50 15.44 0.30 9.51
CA SER A 50 16.84 -0.08 9.63
C SER A 50 16.96 -1.58 9.83
N ALA A 51 17.60 -2.26 8.88
CA ALA A 51 17.90 -3.68 9.03
C ALA A 51 18.97 -3.93 10.10
N LYS A 52 19.82 -2.92 10.38
CA LYS A 52 20.86 -3.03 11.39
C LYS A 52 20.28 -3.08 12.80
N THR A 53 19.29 -2.22 13.08
CA THR A 53 18.67 -2.13 14.41
C THR A 53 17.36 -2.93 14.51
N GLY A 54 16.84 -3.43 13.39
CA GLY A 54 15.50 -4.03 13.31
C GLY A 54 14.36 -3.00 13.30
N GLN A 55 14.67 -1.69 13.34
CA GLN A 55 13.65 -0.66 13.44
C GLN A 55 12.67 -0.73 12.25
N ASN A 56 11.37 -0.85 12.59
CA ASN A 56 10.23 -0.87 11.66
C ASN A 56 10.27 -1.97 10.58
N ILE A 57 11.11 -3.00 10.73
CA ILE A 57 11.16 -4.10 9.76
C ILE A 57 9.86 -4.91 9.82
N ASP A 58 9.48 -5.38 11.01
CA ASP A 58 8.24 -6.15 11.21
C ASP A 58 7.02 -5.35 10.75
N ARG A 59 6.94 -4.09 11.17
CA ARG A 59 5.86 -3.17 10.78
C ARG A 59 5.78 -2.97 9.25
N ALA A 60 6.91 -2.90 8.55
CA ALA A 60 6.90 -2.75 7.09
C ALA A 60 6.37 -4.00 6.39
N ILE A 61 6.65 -5.18 6.94
CA ILE A 61 6.14 -6.46 6.44
C ILE A 61 4.65 -6.57 6.74
N ASP A 62 4.23 -6.29 7.97
CA ASP A 62 2.82 -6.32 8.39
C ASP A 62 1.97 -5.40 7.52
N LEU A 63 2.41 -4.17 7.25
CA LEU A 63 1.69 -3.26 6.36
C LEU A 63 1.54 -3.79 4.94
N LEU A 64 2.54 -4.52 4.42
CA LEU A 64 2.44 -5.12 3.10
C LEU A 64 1.45 -6.29 3.11
N LEU A 65 1.53 -7.15 4.14
CA LEU A 65 0.62 -8.28 4.31
C LEU A 65 -0.83 -7.82 4.44
N ASP A 66 -1.09 -6.79 5.24
CA ASP A 66 -2.43 -6.22 5.41
C ASP A 66 -3.02 -5.75 4.07
N LYS A 67 -2.21 -5.10 3.22
CA LYS A 67 -2.65 -4.66 1.89
C LYS A 67 -2.98 -5.84 0.99
N VAL A 68 -2.11 -6.86 0.98
CA VAL A 68 -2.33 -8.08 0.19
C VAL A 68 -3.59 -8.82 0.64
N MET A 69 -3.80 -8.96 1.95
CA MET A 69 -4.98 -9.61 2.51
C MET A 69 -6.26 -8.85 2.18
N CYS A 70 -6.27 -7.53 2.35
CA CYS A 70 -7.41 -6.68 1.99
C CYS A 70 -7.76 -6.79 0.49
N ARG A 71 -6.74 -6.87 -0.38
CA ARG A 71 -6.95 -7.07 -1.81
C ARG A 71 -7.58 -8.43 -2.11
N MET A 72 -7.09 -9.49 -1.47
CA MET A 72 -7.64 -10.84 -1.63
C MET A 72 -9.11 -10.92 -1.18
N GLU A 73 -9.45 -10.35 -0.01
CA GLU A 73 -10.84 -10.32 0.49
C GLU A 73 -11.77 -9.64 -0.51
N THR A 74 -11.34 -8.51 -1.07
CA THR A 74 -12.12 -7.77 -2.08
C THR A 74 -12.33 -8.62 -3.33
N SER A 75 -11.29 -9.31 -3.82
CA SER A 75 -11.41 -10.18 -5.00
C SER A 75 -12.39 -11.35 -4.76
N VAL A 76 -12.42 -11.91 -3.54
CA VAL A 76 -13.36 -12.97 -3.16
C VAL A 76 -14.79 -12.45 -3.03
N GLU A 77 -14.99 -11.28 -2.39
CA GLU A 77 -16.31 -10.63 -2.31
C GLU A 77 -16.89 -10.34 -3.71
N TYR A 78 -16.07 -9.85 -4.64
CA TYR A 78 -16.50 -9.63 -6.03
C TYR A 78 -16.90 -10.94 -6.73
N ALA A 79 -16.18 -12.03 -6.48
CA ALA A 79 -16.52 -13.35 -7.03
C ALA A 79 -17.84 -13.89 -6.44
N MET A 80 -18.05 -13.77 -5.12
CA MET A 80 -19.28 -14.21 -4.45
C MET A 80 -20.49 -13.32 -4.80
N MET A 81 -20.29 -12.02 -5.02
CA MET A 81 -21.37 -11.10 -5.38
C MET A 81 -21.87 -11.32 -6.83
N CYS A 82 -21.01 -11.80 -7.73
CA CYS A 82 -21.42 -12.21 -9.08
C CYS A 82 -22.24 -13.52 -9.08
N ALA A 83 -22.02 -14.42 -8.11
CA ALA A 83 -22.72 -15.70 -8.02
C ALA A 83 -24.17 -15.59 -7.50
N THR A 84 -24.54 -14.49 -6.83
CA THR A 84 -25.82 -14.35 -6.10
C THR A 84 -26.82 -13.34 -6.72
N GLY A 85 -26.51 -12.75 -7.88
CA GLY A 85 -27.51 -12.09 -8.75
C GLY A 85 -28.07 -10.73 -8.31
N ARG A 86 -27.51 -10.04 -7.30
CA ARG A 86 -27.96 -8.68 -6.89
C ARG A 86 -27.09 -7.59 -7.54
N ARG A 87 -27.37 -7.27 -8.80
CA ARG A 87 -26.40 -6.61 -9.70
C ARG A 87 -26.25 -5.08 -9.61
N ARG A 88 -27.15 -4.30 -8.99
CA ARG A 88 -27.23 -2.86 -9.34
C ARG A 88 -26.99 -1.81 -8.25
N GLN A 89 -27.09 -2.13 -6.96
CA GLN A 89 -26.95 -1.11 -5.89
C GLN A 89 -25.57 -1.09 -5.21
N SER A 90 -24.76 -2.14 -5.34
CA SER A 90 -23.53 -2.34 -4.56
C SER A 90 -22.24 -1.92 -5.26
N LEU A 91 -22.21 -1.86 -6.60
CA LEU A 91 -21.02 -1.40 -7.36
C LEU A 91 -20.67 0.05 -7.04
N GLN A 92 -21.68 0.92 -6.87
CA GLN A 92 -21.49 2.31 -6.49
C GLN A 92 -20.87 2.44 -5.08
N LYS A 93 -21.32 1.59 -4.13
CA LYS A 93 -20.80 1.60 -2.74
C LYS A 93 -19.36 1.11 -2.60
N LEU A 94 -18.89 0.22 -3.48
CA LEU A 94 -17.50 -0.26 -3.47
C LEU A 94 -16.54 0.75 -4.09
N GLN A 95 -16.98 1.48 -5.11
CA GLN A 95 -16.21 2.61 -5.67
C GLN A 95 -16.11 3.76 -4.64
N ASP A 96 -17.21 4.10 -3.96
CA ASP A 96 -17.20 5.09 -2.87
C ASP A 96 -16.31 4.69 -1.68
N ARG A 97 -16.17 3.39 -1.38
CA ARG A 97 -15.22 2.91 -0.34
C ARG A 97 -13.75 3.06 -0.74
N ARG A 98 -13.41 2.91 -2.02
CA ARG A 98 -12.04 3.13 -2.50
C ARG A 98 -11.64 4.61 -2.43
N GLU A 99 -12.58 5.51 -2.68
CA GLU A 99 -12.34 6.96 -2.62
C GLU A 99 -12.50 7.52 -1.19
N GLY A 100 -13.30 6.88 -0.32
CA GLY A 100 -13.54 7.30 1.06
C GLY A 100 -12.50 6.86 2.09
N ASN A 101 -11.60 5.93 1.76
CA ASN A 101 -10.55 5.45 2.68
C ASN A 101 -9.28 6.33 2.66
N SER A 102 -9.46 7.65 2.52
CA SER A 102 -8.51 8.66 3.01
C SER A 102 -8.51 8.60 4.54
N CYS A 103 -7.91 7.55 5.09
CA CYS A 103 -7.72 7.37 6.51
C CYS A 103 -6.85 8.52 7.05
N ALA A 104 -7.52 9.47 7.71
CA ALA A 104 -6.92 10.47 8.57
C ALA A 104 -7.11 9.99 10.02
N CYS A 105 -6.13 9.27 10.53
CA CYS A 105 -5.88 9.11 11.96
C CYS A 105 -4.38 9.00 12.21
#